data_AF-A0A8S3HJ04-F1
#
_entry.id   AF-A0A8S3HJ04-F1
#
_cell.length_a   1.000
_cell.length_b   1.000
_cell.length_c   1.000
_cell.angle_alpha   90.00
_cell.angle_beta   90.00
_cell.angle_gamma   90.00
#
_symmetry.space_group_name_H-M   'P 1'
#
loop_
_entity.id
_entity.type
_entity.pdbx_description
1 polymer ?
#
loop_
_entity_poly.entity_id
_entity_poly.type
_entity_poly.pdbx_seq_one_letter_code
_entity_poly.pdbx_strand_id
1 'polypeptide(L)'
;MSGEAPVITVQCLSLREYFSASNMKSIFRSFVYEYETPKIVTIHSISIALMCRLIQVLILIYGIAYLMIHKKGYQETNTSIISSITLKVKGIGYNQTGPNQTLVIDGADYIVPPQENNALFLMTNFIRTDQEHKRCA
;
A
#
# COMPACT_ATOMS: atom_id res chain seq x y z
N MET A 1 -13.30 -52.28 4.63
CA MET A 1 -12.75 -51.39 3.59
C MET A 1 -12.77 -49.98 4.15
N SER A 2 -11.77 -49.65 4.98
CA SER A 2 -11.63 -48.32 5.57
C SER A 2 -10.92 -47.44 4.55
N GLY A 3 -11.63 -46.46 4.01
CA GLY A 3 -11.05 -45.43 3.15
C GLY A 3 -10.44 -44.35 4.03
N GLU A 4 -9.12 -44.41 4.24
CA GLU A 4 -8.37 -43.25 4.72
C GLU A 4 -8.14 -42.31 3.54
N ALA A 5 -8.64 -41.08 3.69
CA ALA A 5 -8.46 -40.00 2.73
C ALA A 5 -6.99 -39.53 2.74
N PRO A 6 -6.37 -39.24 1.58
CA PRO A 6 -5.06 -38.61 1.55
C PRO A 6 -5.25 -37.10 1.48
N VAL A 7 -5.33 -36.44 2.64
CA VAL A 7 -5.09 -35.00 2.72
C VAL A 7 -4.11 -34.77 3.86
N ILE A 8 -2.84 -34.59 3.46
CA ILE A 8 -1.85 -33.78 4.17
C ILE A 8 -1.66 -34.20 5.64
N THR A 9 -0.75 -35.13 5.93
CA THR A 9 0.01 -35.11 7.19
C THR A 9 1.24 -36.02 7.14
N VAL A 10 2.40 -35.36 7.20
CA VAL A 10 3.61 -35.77 7.93
C VAL A 10 4.21 -37.14 7.57
N GLN A 11 5.10 -37.15 6.57
CA GLN A 11 6.16 -38.14 6.53
C GLN A 11 7.13 -37.80 7.69
N CYS A 12 6.82 -38.33 8.88
CA CYS A 12 7.78 -38.42 9.97
C CYS A 12 8.89 -39.35 9.46
N LEU A 13 10.04 -38.77 9.11
CA LEU A 13 11.25 -39.52 8.79
C LEU A 13 11.48 -40.55 9.89
N SER A 14 11.33 -41.83 9.54
CA SER A 14 11.82 -42.94 10.34
C SER A 14 13.35 -42.83 10.44
N LEU A 15 13.83 -42.06 11.41
CA LEU A 15 15.21 -42.07 11.90
C LEU A 15 15.50 -43.42 12.60
N ARG A 16 15.44 -44.53 11.85
CA ARG A 16 15.80 -45.85 12.39
C ARG A 16 16.70 -46.69 11.49
N GLU A 17 17.31 -46.14 10.44
CA GLU A 17 18.30 -46.89 9.63
C GLU A 17 19.48 -46.05 9.11
N TYR A 18 19.99 -45.10 9.90
CA TYR A 18 21.19 -44.31 9.52
C TYR A 18 22.45 -44.60 10.34
N PHE A 19 22.51 -45.75 11.02
CA PHE A 19 23.68 -46.16 11.78
C PHE A 19 24.29 -47.46 11.26
N SER A 20 24.92 -47.43 10.07
CA SER A 20 26.02 -48.35 9.74
C SER A 20 26.84 -47.91 8.51
N ALA A 21 28.01 -47.34 8.80
CA ALA A 21 29.28 -47.37 8.06
C ALA A 21 29.37 -47.26 6.51
N SER A 22 30.07 -46.18 6.11
CA SER A 22 31.16 -46.13 5.10
C SER A 22 30.83 -46.13 3.58
N ASN A 23 30.43 -44.97 3.05
CA ASN A 23 31.02 -44.31 1.87
C ASN A 23 30.25 -43.01 1.53
N MET A 24 30.76 -41.87 2.02
CA MET A 24 30.11 -40.55 1.92
C MET A 24 29.75 -40.13 0.47
N LYS A 25 30.51 -40.59 -0.53
CA LYS A 25 30.24 -40.31 -1.95
C LYS A 25 28.99 -41.04 -2.50
N SER A 26 28.69 -42.23 -1.99
CA SER A 26 27.48 -43.00 -2.37
C SER A 26 26.23 -42.37 -1.78
N ILE A 27 26.32 -41.97 -0.50
CA ILE A 27 25.24 -41.32 0.24
C ILE A 27 24.88 -39.98 -0.42
N PHE A 28 25.88 -39.17 -0.77
CA PHE A 28 25.65 -37.89 -1.45
C PHE A 28 25.01 -38.07 -2.84
N ARG A 29 25.37 -39.15 -3.57
CA ARG A 29 24.75 -39.48 -4.85
C ARG A 29 23.30 -39.90 -4.70
N SER A 30 22.98 -40.70 -3.70
CA SER A 30 21.60 -41.07 -3.39
C SER A 30 20.77 -39.85 -3.03
N PHE A 31 21.22 -38.99 -2.10
CA PHE A 31 20.49 -37.78 -1.70
C PHE A 31 20.23 -36.77 -2.83
N VAL A 32 21.19 -36.57 -3.75
CA VAL A 32 21.03 -35.61 -4.87
C VAL A 32 20.11 -36.16 -5.98
N TYR A 33 20.01 -37.48 -6.13
CA TYR A 33 19.19 -38.12 -7.16
C TYR A 33 17.85 -38.69 -6.65
N GLU A 34 17.60 -38.67 -5.34
CA GLU A 34 16.33 -39.13 -4.75
C GLU A 34 15.21 -38.12 -5.04
N TYR A 35 14.58 -38.23 -6.19
CA TYR A 35 13.32 -37.55 -6.50
C TYR A 35 12.16 -38.50 -6.21
N GLU A 36 11.76 -38.56 -4.95
CA GLU A 36 10.57 -39.27 -4.49
C GLU A 36 9.31 -38.58 -5.05
N THR A 37 8.79 -39.07 -6.17
CA THR A 37 7.47 -38.64 -6.65
C THR A 37 6.40 -39.38 -5.86
N PRO A 38 5.47 -38.70 -5.17
CA PRO A 38 4.40 -39.38 -4.48
C PRO A 38 3.60 -40.21 -5.50
N LYS A 39 3.43 -41.50 -5.22
CA LYS A 39 2.63 -42.39 -6.09
C LYS A 39 1.16 -41.98 -6.00
N ILE A 40 0.69 -41.23 -6.99
CA ILE A 40 -0.69 -40.74 -7.06
C ILE A 40 -1.60 -41.88 -7.53
N VAL A 41 -2.63 -42.20 -6.74
CA VAL A 41 -3.69 -43.13 -7.14
C VAL A 41 -4.81 -42.31 -7.79
N THR A 42 -5.07 -42.56 -9.08
CA THR A 42 -6.14 -41.90 -9.83
C THR A 42 -7.48 -42.57 -9.52
N ILE A 43 -8.38 -41.84 -8.86
CA ILE A 43 -9.73 -42.32 -8.57
C ILE A 43 -10.65 -41.88 -9.72
N HIS A 44 -11.12 -42.84 -10.52
CA HIS A 44 -12.02 -42.58 -11.64
C HIS A 44 -13.46 -42.37 -11.13
N SER A 45 -13.77 -41.15 -10.69
CA SER A 45 -15.14 -40.76 -10.33
C SER A 45 -15.46 -39.35 -10.82
N ILE A 46 -16.57 -39.21 -11.54
CA ILE A 46 -16.92 -37.95 -12.20
C ILE A 46 -17.33 -36.87 -11.20
N SER A 47 -18.01 -37.25 -10.10
CA SER A 47 -18.47 -36.33 -9.08
C SER A 47 -17.30 -35.66 -8.34
N ILE A 48 -16.29 -36.44 -7.94
CA ILE A 48 -15.10 -35.89 -7.25
C ILE A 48 -14.29 -35.02 -8.22
N ALA A 49 -14.14 -35.47 -9.47
CA ALA A 49 -13.45 -34.70 -10.50
C ALA A 49 -14.11 -33.33 -10.75
N LEU A 50 -15.44 -33.27 -10.79
CA LEU A 50 -16.19 -32.03 -10.99
C LEU A 50 -16.02 -31.09 -9.79
N MET A 51 -16.10 -31.60 -8.56
CA MET A 51 -15.90 -30.78 -7.36
C MET A 51 -14.48 -30.19 -7.30
N CYS A 52 -13.45 -30.98 -7.62
CA CYS A 52 -12.08 -30.48 -7.69
C CYS A 52 -11.91 -29.41 -8.78
N ARG A 53 -12.56 -29.56 -9.94
CA ARG A 53 -12.54 -28.55 -11.01
C ARG A 53 -13.27 -27.27 -10.62
N LEU A 54 -14.40 -27.36 -9.91
CA LEU A 54 -15.11 -26.19 -9.40
C LEU A 54 -14.30 -25.41 -8.38
N ILE A 55 -13.65 -26.09 -7.45
CA ILE A 55 -12.78 -25.46 -6.45
C ILE A 55 -11.60 -24.75 -7.14
N GLN A 56 -10.98 -25.41 -8.13
CA GLN A 56 -9.91 -24.81 -8.91
C GLN A 56 -10.36 -23.51 -9.61
N VAL A 57 -11.55 -23.52 -10.24
CA VAL A 57 -12.13 -22.34 -10.89
C VAL A 57 -12.46 -21.23 -9.88
N LEU A 58 -13.02 -21.58 -8.72
CA LEU A 58 -13.37 -20.61 -7.68
C LEU A 58 -12.12 -19.87 -7.17
N ILE A 59 -11.04 -20.61 -6.89
CA ILE A 59 -9.77 -20.02 -6.45
C ILE A 59 -9.20 -19.09 -7.54
N LEU A 60 -9.29 -19.50 -8.82
CA LEU A 60 -8.84 -18.68 -9.94
C LEU A 60 -9.64 -17.37 -10.08
N ILE A 61 -10.98 -17.46 -10.01
CA ILE A 61 -11.87 -16.30 -10.09
C ILE A 61 -11.61 -15.34 -8.92
N TYR A 62 -11.48 -15.87 -7.71
CA TYR A 62 -11.18 -15.06 -6.54
C TYR A 62 -9.85 -14.32 -6.69
N GLY A 63 -8.79 -15.02 -7.14
CA GLY A 63 -7.49 -14.41 -7.39
C GLY A 63 -7.55 -13.29 -8.44
N ILE A 64 -8.19 -13.52 -9.58
CA ILE A 64 -8.31 -12.50 -10.63
C ILE A 64 -9.17 -11.32 -10.16
N ALA A 65 -10.37 -11.58 -9.62
CA ALA A 65 -11.28 -10.51 -9.22
C ALA A 65 -10.70 -9.66 -8.08
N TYR A 66 -10.10 -10.30 -7.07
CA TYR A 66 -9.57 -9.59 -5.91
C TYR A 66 -8.21 -8.95 -6.22
N LEU A 67 -7.23 -9.71 -6.71
CA LEU A 67 -5.86 -9.21 -6.88
C LEU A 67 -5.75 -8.32 -8.13
N MET A 68 -6.30 -8.78 -9.26
CA MET A 68 -6.14 -8.04 -10.52
C MET A 68 -7.12 -6.87 -10.58
N ILE A 69 -8.42 -7.09 -10.36
CA ILE A 69 -9.40 -6.01 -10.55
C ILE A 69 -9.42 -5.07 -9.34
N HIS A 70 -9.69 -5.59 -8.14
CA HIS A 70 -9.91 -4.73 -6.97
C HIS A 70 -8.62 -4.06 -6.49
N LYS A 71 -7.49 -4.80 -6.44
CA LYS A 71 -6.20 -4.25 -6.02
C LYS A 71 -5.39 -3.62 -7.15
N LYS A 72 -5.84 -3.73 -8.41
CA LYS A 72 -5.07 -3.31 -9.60
C LYS A 72 -3.62 -3.79 -9.53
N GLY A 73 -3.39 -5.01 -9.04
CA GLY A 73 -2.04 -5.54 -8.80
C GLY A 73 -1.20 -5.69 -10.08
N TYR A 74 -1.80 -5.50 -11.25
CA TYR A 74 -1.11 -5.42 -12.54
C TYR A 74 -0.52 -4.03 -12.83
N GLN A 75 -0.83 -3.00 -12.03
CA GLN A 75 -0.35 -1.64 -12.19
C GLN A 75 0.63 -1.29 -11.08
N GLU A 76 1.81 -0.80 -11.45
CA GLU A 76 2.70 -0.10 -10.53
C GLU A 76 2.08 1.27 -10.21
N THR A 77 1.60 1.44 -8.98
CA THR A 77 1.06 2.74 -8.54
C THR A 77 2.21 3.61 -8.05
N ASN A 78 2.51 4.68 -8.80
CA ASN A 78 3.53 5.64 -8.41
C ASN A 78 3.06 6.39 -7.14
N THR A 79 3.59 5.99 -5.99
CA THR A 79 3.28 6.58 -4.68
C THR A 79 3.97 7.91 -4.44
N SER A 80 5.05 8.19 -5.17
CA SER A 80 5.79 9.44 -5.09
C SER A 80 5.29 10.44 -6.13
N ILE A 81 4.12 11.02 -5.88
CA ILE A 81 3.64 12.17 -6.66
C ILE A 81 4.26 13.43 -6.05
N ILE A 82 5.20 14.04 -6.76
CA ILE A 82 5.74 15.35 -6.40
C ILE A 82 4.81 16.41 -7.00
N SER A 83 3.90 16.94 -6.18
CA SER A 83 3.02 18.05 -6.55
C SER A 83 3.59 19.37 -6.06
N SER A 84 3.70 20.36 -6.96
CA SER A 84 4.05 21.74 -6.62
C SER A 84 2.91 22.66 -7.03
N ILE A 85 2.45 23.51 -6.11
CA ILE A 85 1.38 24.48 -6.35
C ILE A 85 1.98 25.88 -6.21
N THR A 86 1.80 26.73 -7.21
CA THR A 86 2.22 28.14 -7.17
C THR A 86 0.99 29.01 -7.30
N LEU A 87 0.67 29.75 -6.24
CA LEU A 87 -0.48 30.65 -6.18
C LEU A 87 -0.02 32.09 -6.36
N LYS A 88 -0.71 32.84 -7.23
CA LYS A 88 -0.49 34.28 -7.43
C LYS A 88 -1.83 34.99 -7.38
N VAL A 89 -2.04 35.79 -6.32
CA VAL A 89 -3.24 36.60 -6.15
C VAL A 89 -3.04 37.95 -6.83
N LYS A 90 -4.09 38.46 -7.48
CA LYS A 90 -4.13 39.80 -8.06
C LYS A 90 -5.41 40.50 -7.63
N GLY A 91 -5.28 41.75 -7.19
CA GLY A 91 -6.41 42.55 -6.77
C GLY A 91 -5.94 43.77 -5.99
N ILE A 92 -6.76 44.81 -5.99
CA ILE A 92 -6.59 46.00 -5.17
C ILE A 92 -7.79 46.08 -4.22
N GLY A 93 -7.52 46.25 -2.94
CA GLY A 93 -8.53 46.44 -1.90
C GLY A 93 -8.66 47.91 -1.53
N TYR A 94 -9.85 48.31 -1.10
CA TYR A 94 -10.11 49.63 -0.55
C TYR A 94 -10.74 49.46 0.82
N ASN A 95 -10.15 50.05 1.87
CA ASN A 95 -10.68 50.03 3.22
C ASN A 95 -10.91 51.46 3.74
N GLN A 96 -12.02 51.71 4.41
CA GLN A 96 -12.34 53.00 5.01
C GLN A 96 -11.84 53.01 6.46
N THR A 97 -10.66 53.58 6.69
CA THR A 97 -10.04 53.62 8.04
C THR A 97 -10.58 54.78 8.88
N GLY A 98 -11.24 55.77 8.27
CA GLY A 98 -11.86 56.89 8.97
C GLY A 98 -12.84 57.67 8.08
N PRO A 99 -13.51 58.72 8.63
CA PRO A 99 -14.61 59.41 7.96
C PRO A 99 -14.27 59.99 6.58
N ASN A 100 -12.99 60.30 6.30
CA ASN A 100 -12.51 60.76 4.99
C ASN A 100 -11.19 60.08 4.56
N GLN A 101 -10.84 58.92 5.14
CA GLN A 101 -9.57 58.24 4.85
C GLN A 101 -9.82 56.86 4.24
N THR A 102 -9.52 56.74 2.95
CA THR A 102 -9.54 55.47 2.21
C THR A 102 -8.11 54.94 2.11
N LEU A 103 -7.85 53.80 2.73
CA LEU A 103 -6.62 53.04 2.56
C LEU A 103 -6.74 52.16 1.32
N VAL A 104 -5.82 52.32 0.38
CA VAL A 104 -5.64 51.38 -0.74
C VAL A 104 -4.70 50.29 -0.25
N ILE A 105 -5.11 49.04 -0.42
CA ILE A 105 -4.38 47.84 0.01
C ILE A 105 -4.00 47.07 -1.24
N ASP A 106 -2.71 46.78 -1.42
CA ASP A 106 -2.23 46.03 -2.58
C ASP A 106 -1.88 44.57 -2.23
N GLY A 107 -1.44 43.82 -3.24
CA GLY A 107 -1.05 42.41 -3.06
C GLY A 107 0.17 42.19 -2.18
N ALA A 108 0.98 43.20 -1.89
CA ALA A 108 2.07 43.10 -0.93
C ALA A 108 1.57 43.32 0.51
N ASP A 109 0.48 44.06 0.69
CA ASP A 109 -0.08 44.36 2.00
C ASP A 109 -0.96 43.24 2.57
N TYR A 110 -1.77 42.58 1.74
CA TYR A 110 -2.71 41.54 2.21
C TYR A 110 -2.17 40.10 2.14
N ILE A 111 -0.96 39.88 1.60
CA ILE A 111 -0.32 38.55 1.48
C ILE A 111 0.93 38.51 2.35
N VAL A 112 0.86 37.83 3.50
CA VAL A 112 1.99 37.73 4.45
C VAL A 112 2.14 36.29 4.94
N PRO A 113 3.29 35.61 4.72
CA PRO A 113 4.39 35.99 3.83
C PRO A 113 3.99 35.90 2.35
N PRO A 114 4.67 36.61 1.42
CA PRO A 114 4.34 36.58 -0.01
C PRO A 114 4.59 35.21 -0.67
N GLN A 115 5.30 34.32 0.01
CA GLN A 115 5.58 32.96 -0.47
C GLN A 115 5.58 31.98 0.71
N GLU A 116 4.63 31.05 0.69
CA GLU A 116 4.53 29.93 1.64
C GLU A 116 4.40 28.62 0.86
N ASN A 117 4.92 27.53 1.42
CA ASN A 117 4.82 26.22 0.78
C ASN A 117 3.43 25.62 1.01
N ASN A 118 2.68 25.35 -0.07
CA ASN A 118 1.35 24.74 -0.05
C ASN A 118 0.26 25.49 0.75
N ALA A 119 0.46 26.77 1.09
CA ALA A 119 -0.52 27.59 1.80
C ALA A 119 -0.49 29.05 1.31
N LEU A 120 -1.58 29.76 1.60
CA LEU A 120 -1.77 31.16 1.26
C LEU A 120 -2.54 31.83 2.39
N PHE A 121 -1.98 32.89 2.95
CA PHE A 121 -2.67 33.78 3.88
C PHE A 121 -3.21 34.99 3.12
N LEU A 122 -4.51 35.27 3.28
CA LEU A 122 -5.19 36.41 2.68
C LEU A 122 -5.85 37.26 3.77
N MET A 123 -5.36 38.48 3.95
CA MET A 123 -5.93 39.43 4.91
C MET A 123 -7.23 40.04 4.35
N THR A 124 -8.36 39.74 4.99
CA THR A 124 -9.68 40.27 4.62
C THR A 124 -10.16 41.39 5.55
N ASN A 125 -9.69 41.42 6.80
CA ASN A 125 -9.99 42.46 7.78
C ASN A 125 -8.77 42.68 8.69
N PHE A 126 -8.55 43.91 9.13
CA PHE A 126 -7.51 44.25 10.08
C PHE A 126 -7.95 45.38 11.02
N ILE A 127 -7.47 45.34 12.25
CA ILE A 127 -7.59 46.43 13.21
C ILE A 127 -6.17 46.95 13.45
N ARG A 128 -5.94 48.20 13.04
CA ARG A 128 -4.65 48.87 13.26
C ARG A 128 -4.71 49.64 14.56
N THR A 129 -3.74 49.39 15.45
CA THR A 129 -3.53 50.21 16.64
C THR A 129 -2.09 50.71 16.63
N ASP A 130 -1.89 52.02 16.59
CA ASP A 130 -0.55 52.59 16.72
C ASP A 130 -0.18 52.61 18.21
N GLN A 131 0.87 51.86 18.56
CA GLN A 131 1.30 51.63 19.94
C GLN A 131 2.62 52.36 20.21
N GLU A 132 2.77 52.84 21.45
CA GLU A 132 4.00 53.47 21.93
C GLU A 132 4.41 52.84 23.26
N HIS A 133 5.72 52.78 23.52
CA HIS A 133 6.22 52.21 24.78
C HIS A 133 6.00 53.20 25.95
N LYS A 134 4.97 52.96 26.75
CA LYS A 134 4.65 53.72 27.97
C LYS A 134 4.02 52.82 29.03
N ARG A 135 4.01 53.28 30.28
CA ARG A 135 3.15 52.67 31.32
C ARG A 135 1.70 53.09 31.07
N CYS A 136 0.88 52.16 30.62
CA CYS A 136 -0.58 52.27 30.56
C CYS A 136 -1.20 51.80 31.89
N ALA A 137 -2.47 52.19 32.10
CA ALA A 137 -3.24 51.92 33.32
C ALA A 137 -3.57 50.44 33.51
#